data_AF-A0A7X2ICQ2-F1
#
_entry.id   AF-A0A7X2ICQ2-F1
#
_cell.length_a   1.000
_cell.length_b   1.000
_cell.length_c   1.000
_cell.angle_alpha   90.00
_cell.angle_beta   90.00
_cell.angle_gamma   90.00
#
_symmetry.space_group_name_H-M   'P 1'
#
loop_
_entity.id
_entity.type
_entity.pdbx_description
1 polymer ?
#
loop_
_entity_poly.entity_id
_entity_poly.type
_entity_poly.pdbx_seq_one_letter_code
_entity_poly.pdbx_strand_id
1 'polypeptide(L)'
;MLPSIPSSYFDYIQENGLFEGFTVDEARPGYIVLWAKDEIPGSNSDIEIETYAPGFVAFAGDGGGEVLAFDEQGSVYMLPLIGMAPEAAIRIADDFQSFASRFVRNRPEEDIVCGDIY
;
A
#
# COMPACT_ATOMS: atom_id res chain seq x y z
N MET A 1 17.12 -0.16 -12.13
CA MET A 1 15.84 -0.10 -12.87
C MET A 1 14.76 -0.47 -11.89
N LEU A 2 13.67 0.31 -11.82
CA LEU A 2 12.54 -0.02 -10.95
C LEU A 2 11.86 -1.32 -11.42
N PRO A 3 11.35 -2.16 -10.48
CA PRO A 3 10.49 -3.28 -10.81
C PRO A 3 9.26 -2.87 -11.62
N SER A 4 8.67 -3.84 -12.31
CA SER A 4 7.40 -3.63 -13.02
C SER A 4 6.23 -3.66 -12.03
N ILE A 5 5.24 -2.79 -12.23
CA ILE A 5 3.99 -2.84 -11.47
C ILE A 5 3.16 -4.04 -11.95
N PRO A 6 2.66 -4.92 -11.05
CA PRO A 6 1.80 -6.03 -11.42
C PRO A 6 0.54 -5.58 -12.18
N SER A 7 0.11 -6.33 -13.20
CA SER A 7 -1.11 -5.98 -13.95
C SER A 7 -2.35 -5.96 -13.07
N SER A 8 -2.41 -6.83 -12.05
CA SER A 8 -3.51 -6.92 -11.09
C SER A 8 -3.79 -5.62 -10.33
N TYR A 9 -2.77 -4.76 -10.18
CA TYR A 9 -2.94 -3.42 -9.63
C TYR A 9 -3.73 -2.51 -10.56
N PHE A 10 -3.38 -2.50 -11.85
CA PHE A 10 -4.08 -1.70 -12.84
C PHE A 10 -5.47 -2.25 -13.14
N ASP A 11 -5.62 -3.57 -13.15
CA ASP A 11 -6.92 -4.25 -13.30
C ASP A 11 -7.86 -3.81 -12.17
N TYR A 12 -7.37 -3.79 -10.92
CA TYR A 12 -8.16 -3.31 -9.77
C TYR A 12 -8.57 -1.84 -9.92
N ILE A 13 -7.66 -0.94 -10.29
CA ILE A 13 -7.98 0.48 -10.49
C ILE A 13 -9.00 0.65 -11.61
N GLN A 14 -8.89 -0.12 -12.68
CA GLN A 14 -9.83 -0.08 -13.79
C GLN A 14 -11.24 -0.53 -13.36
N GLU A 15 -11.33 -1.55 -12.50
CA GLU A 15 -12.60 -2.11 -12.02
C GLU A 15 -13.23 -1.30 -10.89
N ASN A 16 -12.43 -0.77 -9.97
CA ASN A 16 -12.90 -0.19 -8.70
C ASN A 16 -12.64 1.32 -8.56
N GLY A 17 -11.89 1.90 -9.50
CA GLY A 17 -11.32 3.24 -9.37
C GLY A 17 -10.14 3.27 -8.41
N LEU A 18 -9.58 4.47 -8.20
CA LEU A 18 -8.60 4.69 -7.15
C LEU A 18 -9.22 4.41 -5.78
N PHE A 19 -8.38 3.90 -4.88
CA PHE A 19 -8.77 3.57 -3.52
C PHE A 19 -8.05 4.46 -2.52
N GLU A 20 -8.85 5.02 -1.62
CA GLU A 20 -8.43 5.69 -0.40
C GLU A 20 -9.31 5.12 0.72
N GLY A 21 -8.70 4.64 1.79
CA GLY A 21 -9.41 3.98 2.88
C GLY A 21 -8.48 3.20 3.79
N PHE A 22 -9.01 2.16 4.42
CA PHE A 22 -8.35 1.39 5.47
C PHE A 22 -8.16 -0.07 5.07
N THR A 23 -7.30 -0.76 5.82
CA THR A 23 -7.28 -2.23 5.85
C THR A 23 -8.18 -2.74 6.98
N VAL A 24 -8.78 -3.91 6.80
CA VAL A 24 -9.58 -4.57 7.85
C VAL A 24 -8.73 -4.89 9.08
N ASP A 25 -9.39 -4.89 10.24
CA ASP A 25 -8.80 -5.23 11.53
C ASP A 25 -7.50 -4.44 11.83
N GLU A 26 -6.56 -5.03 12.57
CA GLU A 26 -5.22 -4.50 12.82
C GLU A 26 -4.24 -4.83 11.66
N ALA A 27 -4.74 -5.17 10.47
CA ALA A 27 -3.87 -5.42 9.33
C ALA A 27 -3.13 -4.14 8.95
N ARG A 28 -1.85 -4.28 8.58
CA ARG A 28 -1.05 -3.17 8.08
C ARG A 28 -1.39 -2.85 6.61
N PRO A 29 -1.27 -1.60 6.15
CA PRO A 29 -0.77 -0.40 6.86
C PRO A 29 -1.81 0.35 7.73
N GLY A 30 -3.05 -0.13 7.82
CA GLY A 30 -4.13 0.56 8.53
C GLY A 30 -4.83 1.59 7.65
N TYR A 31 -4.10 2.49 6.99
CA TYR A 31 -4.66 3.44 6.00
C TYR A 31 -3.85 3.40 4.69
N ILE A 32 -4.52 3.59 3.56
CA ILE A 32 -3.96 3.43 2.22
C ILE A 32 -4.50 4.53 1.31
N VAL A 33 -3.60 5.09 0.50
CA VAL A 33 -3.93 5.93 -0.66
C VAL A 33 -3.22 5.38 -1.88
N LEU A 34 -3.96 4.77 -2.81
CA LEU A 34 -3.40 4.29 -4.07
C LEU A 34 -3.10 5.46 -5.00
N TRP A 35 -1.97 5.42 -5.70
CA TRP A 35 -1.59 6.44 -6.68
C TRP A 35 -2.14 6.13 -8.08
N ALA A 36 -2.29 7.17 -8.90
CA ALA A 36 -2.60 6.99 -10.31
C ALA A 36 -1.38 6.48 -11.08
N LYS A 37 -1.62 5.84 -12.22
CA LYS A 37 -0.57 5.25 -13.08
C LYS A 37 0.49 6.26 -13.50
N ASP A 38 0.07 7.48 -13.79
CA ASP A 38 0.90 8.60 -14.22
C ASP A 38 1.64 9.30 -13.07
N GLU A 39 1.17 9.14 -11.82
CA GLU A 39 1.84 9.67 -10.63
C GLU A 39 3.03 8.80 -10.20
N ILE A 40 2.92 7.46 -10.38
CA ILE A 40 3.93 6.49 -9.91
C ILE A 40 5.37 6.88 -10.30
N PRO A 41 5.71 7.18 -11.58
CA PRO A 41 7.09 7.52 -11.94
C PRO A 41 7.62 8.77 -11.22
N GLY A 42 6.77 9.80 -11.08
CA GLY A 42 7.12 11.04 -10.38
C GLY A 42 7.35 10.79 -8.89
N SER A 43 6.39 10.12 -8.23
CA SER A 43 6.49 9.80 -6.81
C SER A 43 7.71 8.96 -6.46
N ASN A 44 8.08 7.98 -7.30
CA ASN A 44 9.28 7.15 -7.10
C ASN A 44 10.57 7.95 -7.29
N SER A 45 10.59 8.90 -8.23
CA SER A 45 11.71 9.82 -8.43
C SER A 45 11.88 10.77 -7.25
N ASP A 46 10.79 11.33 -6.74
CA ASP A 46 10.80 12.33 -5.66
C ASP A 46 11.32 11.74 -4.34
N ILE A 47 11.03 10.47 -4.06
CA ILE A 47 11.51 9.77 -2.86
C ILE A 47 12.85 9.04 -3.10
N GLU A 48 13.40 9.12 -4.31
CA GLU A 48 14.67 8.49 -4.72
C GLU A 48 14.75 6.99 -4.37
N ILE A 49 13.65 6.23 -4.51
CA ILE A 49 13.58 4.84 -4.06
C ILE A 49 14.61 3.95 -4.75
N GLU A 50 14.95 4.23 -6.02
CA GLU A 50 15.98 3.48 -6.75
C GLU A 50 17.37 3.61 -6.09
N THR A 51 17.63 4.73 -5.41
CA THR A 51 18.87 4.98 -4.68
C THR A 51 18.84 4.33 -3.31
N TYR A 52 17.76 4.52 -2.55
CA TYR A 52 17.71 4.12 -1.14
C TYR A 52 17.22 2.69 -0.91
N ALA A 53 16.25 2.21 -1.70
CA ALA A 53 15.71 0.86 -1.63
C ALA A 53 15.64 0.21 -3.02
N PRO A 54 16.80 -0.09 -3.64
CA PRO A 54 16.84 -0.75 -4.95
C PRO A 54 16.10 -2.09 -4.91
N GLY A 55 15.40 -2.40 -6.00
CA GLY A 55 14.55 -3.61 -6.10
C GLY A 55 13.10 -3.40 -5.68
N PHE A 56 12.72 -2.18 -5.31
CA PHE A 56 11.35 -1.80 -4.98
C PHE A 56 10.79 -0.70 -5.89
N VAL A 57 9.48 -0.70 -6.08
CA VAL A 57 8.72 0.38 -6.74
C VAL A 57 7.50 0.74 -5.90
N ALA A 58 7.42 1.99 -5.44
CA ALA A 58 6.31 2.49 -4.64
C ALA A 58 5.05 2.72 -5.51
N PHE A 59 3.88 2.43 -4.96
CA PHE A 59 2.60 2.53 -5.68
C PHE A 59 1.45 3.13 -4.84
N ALA A 60 1.67 3.35 -3.55
CA ALA A 60 0.69 3.90 -2.63
C ALA A 60 1.39 4.48 -1.39
N GLY A 61 0.67 5.35 -0.67
CA GLY A 61 1.10 5.87 0.64
C GLY A 61 0.21 5.36 1.77
N ASP A 62 0.73 5.40 3.00
CA ASP A 62 -0.03 5.13 4.23
C ASP A 62 -0.67 6.39 4.84
N GLY A 63 -0.66 7.51 4.11
CA GLY A 63 -1.12 8.82 4.60
C GLY A 63 -0.20 9.49 5.61
N GLY A 64 0.97 8.91 5.89
CA GLY A 64 1.94 9.37 6.87
C GLY A 64 3.37 9.29 6.36
N GLY A 65 4.19 8.50 7.06
CA GLY A 65 5.65 8.43 6.85
C GLY A 65 6.12 7.20 6.08
N GLU A 66 5.21 6.38 5.55
CA GLU A 66 5.54 5.12 4.89
C GLU A 66 4.90 5.04 3.49
N VAL A 67 5.55 4.28 2.61
CA VAL A 67 5.03 3.94 1.28
C VAL A 67 4.82 2.45 1.17
N LEU A 68 3.88 2.06 0.31
CA LEU A 68 3.72 0.69 -0.12
C LEU A 68 4.46 0.48 -1.43
N ALA A 69 5.19 -0.61 -1.52
CA ALA A 69 6.02 -0.94 -2.67
C ALA A 69 5.87 -2.39 -3.12
N PHE A 70 6.06 -2.62 -4.41
CA PHE A 70 6.24 -3.95 -4.98
C PHE A 70 7.73 -4.29 -5.07
N ASP A 71 8.06 -5.56 -4.84
CA ASP A 71 9.34 -6.13 -5.28
C ASP A 71 9.24 -6.68 -6.72
N GLU A 72 10.33 -7.28 -7.21
CA GLU A 72 10.39 -7.93 -8.54
C GLU A 72 9.41 -9.11 -8.70
N GLN A 73 8.94 -9.72 -7.59
CA GLN A 73 7.99 -10.82 -7.61
C GLN A 73 6.53 -10.32 -7.56
N GLY A 74 6.31 -9.04 -7.32
CA GLY A 74 4.98 -8.45 -7.13
C GLY A 74 4.43 -8.60 -5.71
N SER A 75 5.26 -8.99 -4.74
CA SER A 75 4.89 -8.98 -3.32
C SER A 75 4.84 -7.56 -2.78
N VAL A 76 3.98 -7.33 -1.79
CA VAL A 76 3.70 -6.00 -1.24
C VAL A 76 4.46 -5.79 0.06
N TYR A 77 5.18 -4.67 0.14
CA TYR A 77 5.96 -4.25 1.30
C TYR A 77 5.56 -2.86 1.76
N MET A 78 5.81 -2.57 3.03
CA MET A 78 5.87 -1.23 3.59
C MET A 78 7.33 -0.80 3.73
N LEU A 79 7.62 0.44 3.35
CA LEU A 79 8.93 1.05 3.47
C LEU A 79 8.81 2.42 4.14
N PRO A 80 9.64 2.73 5.15
CA PRO A 80 9.66 4.05 5.74
C PRO A 80 10.31 5.06 4.79
N LEU A 81 9.76 6.27 4.71
CA LEU A 81 10.36 7.36 3.94
C LEU A 81 11.66 7.87 4.59
N ILE A 82 11.73 7.83 5.93
CA ILE A 82 12.94 8.19 6.68
C ILE A 82 13.70 6.91 7.05
N GLY A 83 14.96 6.83 6.64
CA GLY A 83 15.75 5.60 6.81
C GLY A 83 15.37 4.51 5.81
N MET A 84 14.80 4.89 4.66
CA MET A 84 14.46 3.99 3.57
C MET A 84 15.68 3.12 3.22
N ALA A 85 15.50 1.81 3.30
CA ALA A 85 16.50 0.80 2.98
C ALA A 85 15.81 -0.54 2.72
N PRO A 86 16.37 -1.45 1.89
CA PRO A 86 15.80 -2.78 1.68
C PRO A 86 15.62 -3.57 2.98
N GLU A 87 16.54 -3.41 3.94
CA GLU A 87 16.49 -4.10 5.23
C GLU A 87 15.37 -3.60 6.15
N ALA A 88 14.85 -2.40 5.88
CA ALA A 88 13.71 -1.84 6.60
C ALA A 88 12.36 -2.24 5.98
N ALA A 89 12.35 -2.94 4.84
CA ALA A 89 11.14 -3.35 4.16
C ALA A 89 10.38 -4.41 4.97
N ILE A 90 9.08 -4.18 5.20
CA ILE A 90 8.21 -5.11 5.92
C ILE A 90 7.21 -5.68 4.93
N ARG A 91 7.31 -6.98 4.64
CA ARG A 91 6.38 -7.68 3.76
C ARG A 91 4.99 -7.76 4.41
N ILE A 92 3.96 -7.32 3.71
CA ILE A 92 2.57 -7.30 4.22
C ILE A 92 1.59 -8.17 3.40
N ALA A 93 1.93 -8.52 2.15
CA ALA A 93 1.18 -9.48 1.35
C ALA A 93 2.07 -10.14 0.29
N ASP A 94 1.66 -11.34 -0.14
CA ASP A 94 2.36 -12.09 -1.19
C ASP A 94 2.12 -11.50 -2.60
N ASP A 95 1.00 -10.82 -2.80
CA ASP A 95 0.58 -10.22 -4.07
C ASP A 95 -0.46 -9.11 -3.83
N PHE A 96 -0.74 -8.32 -4.87
CA PHE A 96 -1.70 -7.22 -4.79
C PHE A 96 -3.14 -7.66 -4.55
N GLN A 97 -3.60 -8.79 -5.10
CA GLN A 97 -4.98 -9.23 -4.94
C GLN A 97 -5.26 -9.64 -3.49
N SER A 98 -4.33 -10.41 -2.90
CA SER A 98 -4.33 -10.77 -1.49
C SER A 98 -4.31 -9.53 -0.59
N PHE A 99 -3.57 -8.48 -0.99
CA PHE A 99 -3.57 -7.20 -0.28
C PHE A 99 -4.91 -6.46 -0.40
N ALA A 100 -5.41 -6.27 -1.63
CA ALA A 100 -6.66 -5.56 -1.92
C ALA A 100 -7.90 -6.22 -1.33
N SER A 101 -7.87 -7.55 -1.10
CA SER A 101 -8.94 -8.28 -0.41
C SER A 101 -9.23 -7.77 1.01
N ARG A 102 -8.28 -7.02 1.59
CA ARG A 102 -8.36 -6.45 2.94
C ARG A 102 -8.86 -5.01 2.95
N PHE A 103 -9.18 -4.41 1.80
CA PHE A 103 -9.53 -2.99 1.71
C PHE A 103 -10.97 -2.72 2.16
N VAL A 104 -11.13 -1.70 3.01
CA VAL A 104 -12.42 -1.19 3.47
C VAL A 104 -12.44 0.34 3.44
N ARG A 105 -13.49 0.93 2.88
CA ARG A 105 -13.58 2.40 2.74
C ARG A 105 -13.94 3.11 4.04
N ASN A 106 -14.61 2.41 4.95
CA ASN A 106 -14.88 2.89 6.29
C ASN A 106 -13.94 2.17 7.25
N ARG A 107 -13.35 2.91 8.19
CA ARG A 107 -12.65 2.28 9.31
C ARG A 107 -13.66 1.35 9.98
N PRO A 108 -13.32 0.08 10.25
CA PRO A 108 -14.15 -0.72 11.13
C PRO A 108 -14.16 0.03 12.46
N GLU A 109 -15.23 0.75 12.74
CA GLU A 109 -15.54 1.15 14.10
C GLU A 109 -15.54 -0.16 14.88
N GLU A 110 -14.83 -0.24 16.02
CA GLU A 110 -15.18 -1.26 16.99
C GLU A 110 -16.69 -1.15 17.11
N ASP A 111 -17.42 -2.19 16.72
CA ASP A 111 -18.86 -2.26 16.94
C ASP A 111 -19.02 -2.06 18.45
N ILE A 112 -19.24 -0.81 18.87
CA ILE A 112 -19.69 -0.49 20.20
C ILE A 112 -21.03 -1.18 20.20
N VAL A 113 -21.05 -2.37 20.80
CA VAL A 113 -22.25 -3.02 21.29
C VAL A 113 -22.88 -1.93 22.16
N CYS A 114 -23.79 -1.17 21.57
CA CYS A 114 -24.67 -0.28 22.29
C CYS A 114 -25.43 -1.24 23.19
N GLY A 115 -24.95 -1.34 24.42
CA GLY A 115 -25.36 -2.36 25.35
C GLY A 115 -26.87 -2.35 25.46
N ASP A 116 -27.43 -3.55 25.61
CA ASP A 116 -28.75 -3.73 26.16
C ASP A 116 -28.82 -2.99 27.51
N ILE A 117 -29.26 -1.73 27.48
CA ILE A 117 -29.68 -0.98 28.65
C ILE A 117 -31.16 -1.29 28.87
N TYR A 118 -31.36 -2.28 29.74
CA TYR A 118 -32.50 -2.61 30.62
C TYR A 118 -33.93 -2.43 30.11
#